data_AF-A0A1V0RV02-F1
#
_entry.id   AF-A0A1V0RV02-F1
#
_cell.length_a   1.000
_cell.length_b   1.000
_cell.length_c   1.000
_cell.angle_alpha   90.00
_cell.angle_beta   90.00
_cell.angle_gamma   90.00
#
_symmetry.space_group_name_H-M   'P 1'
#
loop_
_entity.id
_entity.type
_entity.pdbx_description
1 polymer ?
#
loop_
_entity_poly.entity_id
_entity_poly.type
_entity_poly.pdbx_seq_one_letter_code
_entity_poly.pdbx_strand_id
1 'polypeptide(L)'
;MMPIFYFTAVAVILFLALRMTCGACVMGGPAGAGRVRLPVVPLGWALSLFLALTYLVCIAFDLIFPAYAMYETWSGLLPGFVWLTPVGFIIGLVESFLYGWYAALIFGGLYNAIAARGTAT
;
A
#
# COMPACT_ATOMS: atom_id res chain seq x y z
N MET A 1 13.67 -10.31 9.84
CA MET A 1 12.80 -10.21 11.04
C MET A 1 12.51 -8.75 11.39
N MET A 2 13.49 -7.91 11.73
CA MET A 2 13.24 -6.50 12.13
C MET A 2 12.41 -5.63 11.15
N PRO A 3 12.67 -5.62 9.84
CA PRO A 3 11.93 -4.73 8.91
C PRO A 3 10.49 -5.18 8.62
N ILE A 4 10.21 -6.49 8.58
CA ILE A 4 8.84 -7.02 8.44
C ILE A 4 7.99 -6.55 9.62
N PHE A 5 8.48 -6.76 10.85
CA PHE A 5 7.78 -6.33 12.05
C PHE A 5 7.53 -4.83 12.05
N TYR A 6 8.50 -4.03 11.60
CA TYR A 6 8.34 -2.58 11.47
C TYR A 6 7.21 -2.21 10.51
N PHE A 7 7.20 -2.73 9.29
CA PHE A 7 6.15 -2.41 8.31
C PHE A 7 4.77 -2.88 8.78
N THR A 8 4.66 -4.09 9.33
CA THR A 8 3.38 -4.59 9.87
C THR A 8 2.91 -3.77 11.06
N ALA A 9 3.81 -3.40 11.98
CA ALA A 9 3.46 -2.60 13.14
C ALA A 9 3.02 -1.21 12.71
N VAL A 10 3.76 -0.56 11.79
CA VAL A 10 3.41 0.76 11.26
C VAL A 10 2.07 0.72 10.55
N ALA A 11 1.81 -0.27 9.69
CA ALA A 11 0.52 -0.40 9.00
C ALA A 11 -0.65 -0.60 9.97
N VAL A 12 -0.49 -1.48 10.97
CA VAL A 12 -1.52 -1.73 12.00
C VAL A 12 -1.74 -0.52 12.89
N ILE A 13 -0.66 0.10 13.39
CA ILE A 13 -0.73 1.30 14.22
C ILE A 13 -1.40 2.44 13.46
N LEU A 14 -1.02 2.67 12.21
CA LEU A 14 -1.63 3.71 11.38
C LEU A 14 -3.09 3.39 11.11
N PHE A 15 -3.44 2.16 10.76
CA PHE A 15 -4.84 1.76 10.56
C PHE A 15 -5.68 2.00 11.82
N LEU A 16 -5.17 1.61 13.00
CA LEU A 16 -5.84 1.82 14.29
C LEU A 16 -5.93 3.31 14.64
N ALA A 17 -4.86 4.08 14.49
CA ALA A 17 -4.85 5.52 14.75
C ALA A 17 -5.80 6.29 13.83
N LEU A 18 -5.81 5.95 12.54
CA LEU A 18 -6.71 6.49 11.53
C LEU A 18 -8.17 6.18 11.84
N ARG A 19 -8.44 4.96 12.35
CA ARG A 19 -9.79 4.56 12.77
C ARG A 19 -10.26 5.30 14.02
N MET A 20 -9.39 5.50 15.01
CA MET A 20 -9.72 6.06 16.32
C MET A 20 -9.88 7.58 16.33
N THR A 21 -9.24 8.31 15.42
CA THR A 21 -9.24 9.78 15.43
C THR A 21 -10.49 10.39 14.79
N CYS A 22 -10.88 9.95 13.58
CA CYS A 22 -12.16 10.33 12.97
C CYS A 22 -12.42 9.44 11.73
N GLY A 23 -12.78 8.16 11.95
CA GLY A 23 -12.89 7.16 10.88
C GLY A 23 -13.77 7.57 9.68
N ALA A 24 -14.80 8.40 9.89
CA ALA A 24 -15.66 8.91 8.82
C ALA A 24 -14.98 9.96 7.91
N CYS A 25 -14.08 10.79 8.47
CA CYS A 25 -13.31 11.75 7.69
C CYS A 25 -12.20 11.07 6.90
N VAL A 26 -11.59 10.02 7.46
CA VAL A 26 -10.49 9.29 6.83
C VAL A 26 -10.99 8.31 5.76
N MET A 27 -11.96 7.46 6.10
CA MET A 27 -12.40 6.36 5.21
C MET A 27 -13.36 6.83 4.11
N GLY A 28 -13.84 8.07 4.19
CA GLY A 28 -14.91 8.58 3.35
C GLY A 28 -16.28 8.09 3.85
N GLY A 29 -17.15 9.02 4.24
CA GLY A 29 -18.54 8.70 4.56
C GLY A 29 -19.36 8.37 3.31
N PRO A 30 -20.54 7.75 3.46
CA PRO A 30 -21.46 7.50 2.35
C PRO A 30 -21.76 8.82 1.62
N ALA A 31 -21.80 8.75 0.29
CA ALA A 31 -21.94 9.89 -0.62
C ALA A 31 -23.24 10.67 -0.35
N GLY A 32 -23.16 11.64 0.55
CA GLY A 32 -24.22 12.59 0.87
C GLY A 32 -23.66 14.00 0.79
N ALA A 33 -24.03 14.70 -0.29
CA ALA A 33 -23.85 16.13 -0.55
C ALA A 33 -22.40 16.68 -0.60
N GLY A 34 -21.90 16.85 -1.83
CA GLY A 34 -21.04 18.00 -2.21
C GLY A 34 -19.56 18.00 -1.84
N ARG A 35 -19.01 16.97 -1.20
CA ARG A 35 -17.58 16.90 -0.86
C ARG A 35 -16.84 15.84 -1.69
N VAL A 36 -15.87 16.26 -2.49
CA VAL A 36 -14.91 15.34 -3.12
C VAL A 36 -14.06 14.73 -2.00
N ARG A 37 -14.15 13.41 -1.84
CA ARG A 37 -13.38 12.60 -0.89
C ARG A 37 -12.83 11.40 -1.66
N LEU A 38 -11.60 11.02 -1.38
CA LEU A 38 -11.03 9.80 -1.95
C LEU A 38 -11.64 8.58 -1.23
N PRO A 39 -12.27 7.64 -1.95
CA PRO A 39 -12.79 6.42 -1.34
C PRO A 39 -11.62 5.47 -1.03
N VAL A 40 -11.15 5.52 0.23
CA VAL A 40 -9.90 4.86 0.66
C VAL A 40 -9.93 3.34 0.49
N VAL A 41 -11.07 2.70 0.72
CA VAL A 41 -11.19 1.23 0.60
C VAL A 41 -11.07 0.77 -0.86
N PRO A 42 -11.85 1.30 -1.82
CA PRO A 42 -11.62 1.04 -3.25
C PRO A 42 -10.21 1.39 -3.71
N LEU A 43 -9.65 2.51 -3.23
CA LEU A 43 -8.27 2.92 -3.53
C LEU A 43 -7.25 1.89 -3.05
N GLY A 44 -7.41 1.36 -1.83
CA GLY A 44 -6.55 0.32 -1.26
C GLY A 44 -6.54 -0.94 -2.11
N TRP A 45 -7.73 -1.46 -2.45
CA TRP A 45 -7.82 -2.62 -3.35
C TRP A 45 -7.20 -2.37 -4.72
N ALA A 46 -7.49 -1.22 -5.33
CA ALA A 46 -6.94 -0.89 -6.64
C ALA A 46 -5.40 -0.80 -6.62
N LEU A 47 -4.82 -0.09 -5.65
CA LEU A 47 -3.37 0.04 -5.51
C LEU A 47 -2.71 -1.30 -5.19
N SER A 48 -3.30 -2.10 -4.29
CA SER A 48 -2.76 -3.41 -3.91
C SER A 48 -2.75 -4.39 -5.07
N LEU A 49 -3.84 -4.46 -5.85
CA LEU A 49 -3.91 -5.32 -7.03
C LEU A 49 -2.98 -4.84 -8.14
N PHE A 50 -2.89 -3.52 -8.35
CA PHE A 50 -1.95 -2.94 -9.30
C PHE A 50 -0.50 -3.31 -8.95
N LEU A 51 -0.06 -3.08 -7.70
CA LEU A 51 1.30 -3.43 -7.25
C LEU A 51 1.55 -4.94 -7.31
N ALA A 52 0.59 -5.78 -6.92
CA ALA A 52 0.72 -7.23 -7.00
C ALA A 52 0.90 -7.69 -8.47
N LEU A 53 0.12 -7.13 -9.41
CA LEU A 53 0.26 -7.44 -10.82
C LEU A 53 1.59 -6.94 -11.39
N THR A 54 2.00 -5.71 -11.05
CA THR A 54 3.30 -5.16 -11.45
C THR A 54 4.44 -6.03 -10.95
N TYR A 55 4.38 -6.50 -9.70
CA TYR A 55 5.35 -7.44 -9.15
C TYR A 55 5.45 -8.72 -10.02
N LEU A 56 4.32 -9.35 -10.37
CA LEU A 56 4.32 -10.54 -11.22
C LEU A 56 4.94 -10.26 -12.62
N VAL A 57 4.59 -9.12 -13.22
CA VAL A 57 5.16 -8.69 -14.50
C VAL A 57 6.66 -8.48 -14.39
N CYS A 58 7.14 -7.85 -13.31
CA CYS A 58 8.57 -7.66 -13.05
C CYS A 58 9.31 -8.99 -12.88
N ILE A 59 8.77 -9.93 -12.11
CA ILE A 59 9.37 -11.27 -11.98
C ILE A 59 9.47 -11.94 -13.36
N ALA A 60 8.40 -11.92 -14.16
CA ALA A 60 8.42 -12.51 -15.50
C ALA A 60 9.44 -11.82 -16.42
N PHE A 61 9.54 -10.50 -16.36
CA PHE A 61 10.50 -9.71 -17.14
C PHE A 61 11.94 -10.07 -16.78
N ASP A 62 12.28 -10.11 -15.49
CA ASP A 62 13.62 -10.43 -15.01
C ASP A 62 14.05 -11.86 -15.38
N LEU A 63 13.09 -12.79 -15.51
CA LEU A 63 13.34 -14.15 -16.00
C LEU A 63 13.63 -14.20 -17.51
N ILE A 64 12.94 -13.38 -18.31
CA ILE A 64 13.10 -13.33 -19.76
C ILE A 64 14.38 -12.55 -20.13
N PHE A 65 14.69 -11.49 -19.38
CA PHE A 65 15.77 -10.54 -19.66
C PHE A 65 16.72 -10.37 -18.46
N PRO A 66 17.46 -11.42 -18.06
CA PRO A 66 18.25 -11.42 -16.83
C PRO A 66 19.36 -10.36 -16.79
N ALA A 67 19.85 -9.90 -17.95
CA ALA A 67 20.85 -8.82 -18.02
C ALA A 67 20.28 -7.45 -17.58
N TYR A 68 18.95 -7.30 -17.54
CA TYR A 68 18.24 -6.09 -17.13
C TYR A 68 17.41 -6.31 -15.86
N ALA A 69 17.77 -7.33 -15.06
CA ALA A 69 17.02 -7.73 -13.88
C ALA A 69 16.84 -6.55 -12.91
N MET A 70 15.58 -6.24 -12.60
CA MET A 70 15.22 -5.13 -11.74
C MET A 70 15.15 -5.54 -10.27
N TYR A 71 14.96 -6.82 -9.93
CA TYR A 71 14.73 -7.27 -8.55
C TYR A 71 15.78 -6.77 -7.56
N GLU A 72 17.03 -6.56 -7.98
CA GLU A 72 18.10 -6.04 -7.13
C GLU A 72 17.81 -4.62 -6.61
N THR A 73 17.08 -3.81 -7.36
CA THR A 73 16.69 -2.45 -6.94
C THR A 73 15.56 -2.44 -5.92
N TRP A 74 14.68 -3.45 -5.95
CA TRP A 74 13.51 -3.54 -5.07
C TRP A 74 13.73 -4.49 -3.90
N SER A 75 14.76 -5.33 -3.94
CA SER A 75 15.07 -6.32 -2.89
C SER A 75 15.25 -5.67 -1.52
N GLY A 76 15.85 -4.47 -1.46
CA GLY A 76 15.96 -3.69 -0.23
C GLY A 76 14.62 -3.16 0.31
N LEU A 77 13.61 -3.05 -0.55
CA LEU A 77 12.26 -2.61 -0.18
C LEU A 77 11.35 -3.80 0.19
N LEU A 78 11.74 -5.03 -0.11
CA LEU A 78 10.95 -6.24 0.14
C LEU A 78 11.63 -7.09 1.21
N PRO A 79 11.47 -6.76 2.51
CA PRO A 79 12.24 -7.40 3.55
C PRO A 79 11.97 -8.91 3.66
N GLY A 80 13.03 -9.70 3.52
CA GLY A 80 12.91 -11.17 3.52
C GLY A 80 12.59 -11.76 2.15
N PHE A 81 12.47 -10.91 1.11
CA PHE A 81 12.51 -11.35 -0.27
C PHE A 81 13.88 -11.97 -0.59
N VAL A 82 13.83 -13.17 -1.15
CA VAL A 82 15.01 -13.87 -1.67
C VAL A 82 14.70 -14.30 -3.10
N TRP A 83 15.52 -13.82 -4.04
CA TRP A 83 15.35 -14.06 -5.46
C TRP A 83 15.23 -15.56 -5.79
N LEU A 84 14.29 -15.91 -6.68
CA LEU A 84 14.05 -17.27 -7.17
C LEU A 84 13.73 -18.35 -6.11
N THR A 85 13.32 -17.96 -4.90
CA THR A 85 12.83 -18.92 -3.91
C THR A 85 11.30 -18.90 -3.84
N PRO A 86 10.62 -20.06 -3.65
CA PRO A 86 9.16 -20.08 -3.50
C PRO A 86 8.68 -19.20 -2.33
N VAL A 87 9.40 -19.22 -1.22
CA VAL A 87 9.09 -18.40 -0.04
C VAL A 87 9.30 -16.92 -0.34
N GLY A 88 10.43 -16.55 -0.95
CA GLY A 88 10.70 -15.17 -1.35
C GLY A 88 9.66 -14.63 -2.33
N PHE A 89 9.21 -15.44 -3.29
CA PHE A 89 8.14 -15.06 -4.22
C PHE A 89 6.84 -14.70 -3.49
N ILE A 90 6.41 -15.54 -2.55
CA ILE A 90 5.19 -15.29 -1.77
C ILE A 90 5.36 -14.05 -0.87
N ILE A 91 6.52 -13.88 -0.25
CA ILE A 91 6.83 -12.67 0.55
C ILE A 91 6.72 -11.42 -0.32
N GLY A 92 7.38 -11.40 -1.48
CA GLY A 92 7.37 -10.24 -2.38
C GLY A 92 5.95 -9.88 -2.85
N LEU A 93 5.13 -10.89 -3.15
CA LEU A 93 3.72 -10.70 -3.54
C LEU A 93 2.87 -10.11 -2.40
N VAL A 94 3.00 -10.68 -1.20
CA VAL A 94 2.27 -10.22 0.00
C VAL A 94 2.69 -8.79 0.37
N GLU A 95 3.98 -8.50 0.39
CA GLU A 95 4.50 -7.18 0.74
C GLU A 95 4.08 -6.12 -0.29
N SER A 96 4.15 -6.44 -1.58
CA SER A 96 3.67 -5.56 -2.65
C SER A 96 2.16 -5.25 -2.50
N PHE A 97 1.36 -6.26 -2.16
CA PHE A 97 -0.06 -6.07 -1.84
C PHE A 97 -0.25 -5.17 -0.62
N LEU A 98 0.49 -5.40 0.47
CA LEU A 98 0.42 -4.58 1.68
C LEU A 98 0.86 -3.14 1.43
N TYR A 99 1.84 -2.91 0.54
CA TYR A 99 2.26 -1.56 0.15
C TYR A 99 1.16 -0.75 -0.52
N GLY A 100 0.28 -1.39 -1.29
CA GLY A 100 -0.89 -0.71 -1.86
C GLY A 100 -1.85 -0.20 -0.77
N TRP A 101 -2.13 -1.01 0.24
CA TRP A 101 -2.95 -0.61 1.39
C TRP A 101 -2.28 0.46 2.25
N TYR A 102 -0.98 0.31 2.49
CA TYR A 102 -0.17 1.32 3.19
C TYR A 102 -0.29 2.68 2.50
N ALA A 103 -0.11 2.73 1.17
CA ALA A 103 -0.25 3.94 0.39
C ALA A 103 -1.67 4.53 0.48
N ALA A 104 -2.71 3.70 0.29
CA ALA A 104 -4.10 4.19 0.34
C ALA A 104 -4.49 4.76 1.70
N LEU A 105 -4.12 4.09 2.80
CA LEU A 105 -4.46 4.52 4.15
C LEU A 105 -3.76 5.81 4.52
N ILE A 106 -2.45 5.92 4.26
CA ILE A 106 -1.69 7.13 4.60
C ILE A 106 -2.05 8.27 3.67
N PHE A 107 -1.86 8.09 2.36
CA PHE A 107 -2.06 9.15 1.40
C PHE A 107 -3.54 9.54 1.29
N GLY A 108 -4.42 8.55 1.10
CA GLY A 108 -5.86 8.80 0.99
C GLY A 108 -6.44 9.37 2.28
N GLY A 109 -6.02 8.86 3.44
CA GLY A 109 -6.43 9.39 4.74
C GLY A 109 -5.97 10.82 4.98
N LEU A 110 -4.68 11.12 4.69
CA LEU A 110 -4.13 12.46 4.84
C LEU A 110 -4.80 13.45 3.89
N TYR A 111 -5.00 13.07 2.63
CA TYR A 111 -5.71 13.89 1.64
C TYR A 111 -7.10 14.27 2.15
N ASN A 112 -7.87 13.27 2.61
CA ASN A 112 -9.22 13.51 3.11
C ASN A 112 -9.22 14.39 4.37
N ALA A 113 -8.24 14.23 5.27
CA ALA A 113 -8.10 15.04 6.47
C ALA A 113 -7.79 16.52 6.15
N ILE A 114 -6.88 16.77 5.20
CA ILE A 114 -6.55 18.14 4.75
C ILE A 114 -7.76 18.77 4.03
N ALA A 115 -8.40 18.02 3.13
CA ALA A 115 -9.58 18.46 2.39
C ALA A 115 -10.80 18.73 3.30
N ALA A 116 -10.82 18.19 4.53
CA ALA A 116 -11.85 18.50 5.53
C ALA A 116 -11.61 19.82 6.27
N ARG A 117 -10.35 20.29 6.36
CA ARG A 117 -10.00 21.54 7.05
C ARG A 117 -10.30 22.77 6.22
N GLY A 118 -10.09 22.70 4.90
CA GLY A 118 -10.37 23.82 3.97
C GLY A 118 -11.85 24.20 3.87
N THR A 119 -12.76 23.44 4.47
CA THR A 119 -14.20 23.72 4.51
C THR A 119 -14.69 24.24 5.88
N ALA A 120 -13.79 24.40 6.86
CA ALA A 120 -14.13 24.83 8.23
C ALA A 120 -13.88 26.33 8.49
N THR A 121 -13.63 27.11 7.44
CA THR A 121 -13.56 28.58 7.42
C THR A 121 -14.72 29.12 6.62
#